data_AF-L8H0Y7-F1
#
_entry.id   AF-L8H0Y7-F1
#
_cell.length_a   1.000
_cell.length_b   1.000
_cell.length_c   1.000
_cell.angle_alpha   90.00
_cell.angle_beta   90.00
_cell.angle_gamma   90.00
#
_symmetry.space_group_name_H-M   'P 1'
#
loop_
_entity.id
_entity.type
_entity.pdbx_description
1 polymer ?
#
loop_
_entity_poly.entity_id
_entity_poly.type
_entity_poly.pdbx_seq_one_letter_code
_entity_poly.pdbx_strand_id
1 'polypeptide(L)'
;MAARKGSSGFLSRISSSFKPVSGYQAYGLRLEDFYNAENPEIQEVLRRLPNKTKEERDLRIRRGHELHLKGTTLPESSWTTPEEDGQTYMEPYMSEVVQEIEERKDFRADFLLPVEKRHKRK
;
A
#
# COMPACT_ATOMS: atom_id res chain seq x y z
N MET A 1 13.12 -13.43 1.80
CA MET A 1 13.16 -12.50 2.95
C MET A 1 14.26 -11.46 2.72
N ALA A 2 13.96 -10.35 2.03
CA ALA A 2 14.90 -9.25 1.89
C ALA A 2 14.76 -8.33 3.10
N ALA A 3 15.69 -8.44 4.06
CA ALA A 3 15.80 -7.51 5.17
C ALA A 3 16.09 -6.10 4.62
N ARG A 4 15.18 -5.15 4.87
CA ARG A 4 15.41 -3.74 4.58
C ARG A 4 16.66 -3.29 5.36
N LYS A 5 17.72 -2.89 4.64
CA LYS A 5 18.86 -2.16 5.23
C LYS A 5 18.29 -0.91 5.90
N GLY A 6 18.37 -0.86 7.23
CA GLY A 6 17.86 0.26 8.02
C GLY A 6 18.51 1.58 7.59
N SER A 7 17.71 2.48 7.04
CA SER A 7 18.11 3.86 6.82
C SER A 7 18.35 4.55 8.17
N SER A 8 19.51 5.20 8.26
CA SER A 8 20.09 5.96 9.37
C SER A 8 19.12 6.50 10.44
N GLY A 9 19.54 6.38 11.70
CA GLY A 9 18.75 6.62 12.92
C GLY A 9 18.23 8.05 13.16
N PHE A 10 18.36 8.97 12.20
CA PHE A 10 17.75 10.30 12.27
C PHE A 10 16.36 10.33 11.61
N LEU A 11 16.22 9.70 10.43
CA LEU A 11 14.93 9.64 9.70
C LEU A 11 13.92 8.73 10.42
N SER A 12 14.39 7.65 11.04
CA SER A 12 13.56 6.76 11.87
C SER A 12 12.98 7.46 13.12
N ARG A 13 13.72 8.40 13.71
CA ARG A 13 13.24 9.19 14.86
C ARG A 13 12.18 10.21 14.47
N ILE A 14 12.30 10.81 13.27
CA ILE A 14 11.27 11.73 12.74
C ILE A 14 10.01 10.94 12.34
N SER A 15 10.16 9.77 11.71
CA SER A 15 9.01 8.97 11.27
C SER A 15 8.20 8.39 12.44
N SER A 16 8.86 7.99 13.54
CA SER A 16 8.18 7.51 14.75
C SER A 16 7.37 8.62 15.45
N SER A 17 7.85 9.86 15.46
CA SER A 17 7.09 11.01 15.99
C SER A 17 5.96 11.50 15.08
N PHE A 18 6.02 11.23 13.77
CA PHE A 18 4.98 11.67 12.81
C PHE A 18 3.72 10.80 12.86
N LYS A 19 3.85 9.50 13.20
CA LYS A 19 2.74 8.55 13.30
C LYS A 19 1.63 8.92 14.30
N PRO A 20 1.92 9.41 15.52
CA PRO A 20 0.86 9.85 16.44
C PRO A 20 0.15 11.16 16.01
N VAL A 21 0.73 11.94 15.09
CA VAL A 21 0.19 13.27 14.70
C VAL A 21 -0.89 13.19 13.62
N SER A 22 -0.90 12.11 12.83
CA SER A 22 -1.77 11.96 11.66
C SER A 22 -3.25 11.69 11.99
N GLY A 23 -3.59 11.34 13.24
CA GLY A 23 -4.97 11.20 13.74
C GLY A 23 -5.78 10.03 13.16
N TYR A 24 -5.30 9.34 12.12
CA TYR A 24 -6.02 8.21 11.51
C TYR A 24 -6.21 7.02 12.47
N GLN A 25 -5.34 6.89 13.47
CA GLN A 25 -5.41 5.87 14.52
C GLN A 25 -6.71 6.02 15.34
N ALA A 26 -7.19 7.24 15.54
CA ALA A 26 -8.44 7.53 16.24
C ALA A 26 -9.70 7.05 15.50
N TYR A 27 -9.56 6.77 14.20
CA TYR A 27 -10.60 6.17 13.36
C TYR A 27 -10.43 4.64 13.20
N GLY A 28 -9.38 4.06 13.80
CA GLY A 28 -9.08 2.63 13.67
C GLY A 28 -8.60 2.25 12.27
N LEU A 29 -8.08 3.21 11.51
CA LEU A 29 -7.51 3.01 10.17
C LEU A 29 -6.03 2.61 10.28
N ARG A 30 -5.52 1.94 9.25
CA ARG A 30 -4.09 1.66 9.05
C ARG A 30 -3.55 2.51 7.91
N LEU A 31 -2.23 2.71 7.87
CA LEU A 31 -1.59 3.52 6.84
C LEU A 31 -1.87 3.00 5.41
N GLU A 32 -1.85 1.69 5.21
CA GLU A 32 -2.13 1.06 3.90
C GLU A 32 -3.57 1.27 3.42
N ASP A 33 -4.50 1.62 4.32
CA ASP A 33 -5.89 1.89 3.94
C ASP A 33 -6.02 3.19 3.11
N PHE A 34 -5.03 4.09 3.19
CA PHE A 34 -4.98 5.36 2.43
C PHE A 34 -4.38 5.24 1.02
N TYR A 35 -3.92 4.04 0.61
CA TYR A 35 -3.37 3.87 -0.73
C TYR A 35 -4.44 4.07 -1.81
N ASN A 36 -4.10 4.85 -2.83
CA ASN A 36 -5.04 5.20 -3.90
C ASN A 36 -5.44 3.96 -4.70
N ALA A 37 -6.70 3.54 -4.55
CA ALA A 37 -7.28 2.39 -5.23
C ALA A 37 -7.51 2.60 -6.74
N GLU A 38 -7.30 3.81 -7.27
CA GLU A 38 -7.33 4.07 -8.71
C GLU A 38 -6.00 3.77 -9.40
N ASN A 39 -4.90 3.65 -8.64
CA ASN A 39 -3.61 3.28 -9.21
C ASN A 39 -3.68 1.81 -9.68
N PRO A 40 -3.35 1.51 -10.95
CA PRO A 40 -3.41 0.15 -11.49
C PRO A 40 -2.55 -0.86 -10.73
N GLU A 41 -1.42 -0.43 -10.16
CA GLU A 41 -0.54 -1.28 -9.35
C GLU A 41 -1.25 -1.71 -8.06
N ILE A 42 -1.88 -0.74 -7.39
CA ILE A 42 -2.66 -0.98 -6.17
C ILE A 42 -3.90 -1.83 -6.47
N GLN A 43 -4.56 -1.62 -7.62
CA GLN A 43 -5.69 -2.46 -8.01
C GLN A 43 -5.30 -3.92 -8.18
N GLU A 44 -4.16 -4.17 -8.82
CA GLU A 44 -3.63 -5.53 -8.99
C GLU A 44 -3.23 -6.14 -7.65
N VAL A 45 -2.63 -5.37 -6.75
CA VAL A 45 -2.36 -5.80 -5.37
C VAL A 45 -3.66 -6.19 -4.65
N LEU A 46 -4.67 -5.32 -4.65
CA LEU A 46 -5.97 -5.58 -4.01
C LEU A 46 -6.71 -6.77 -4.61
N ARG A 47 -6.42 -7.13 -5.87
CA ARG A 47 -6.94 -8.33 -6.54
C ARG A 47 -6.26 -9.61 -6.03
N ARG A 48 -4.98 -9.55 -5.65
CA ARG A 48 -4.19 -10.68 -5.15
C ARG A 48 -4.37 -10.94 -3.66
N LEU A 49 -4.78 -9.92 -2.89
CA LEU A 49 -4.99 -10.04 -1.45
C LEU A 49 -6.02 -11.15 -1.12
N PRO A 50 -5.83 -11.89 -0.01
CA PRO A 50 -6.82 -12.83 0.49
C PRO A 50 -8.15 -12.13 0.81
N ASN A 51 -9.27 -12.79 0.49
CA ASN A 51 -10.62 -12.22 0.70
C ASN A 51 -10.84 -11.74 2.15
N LYS A 52 -10.37 -12.51 3.14
CA LYS A 52 -10.49 -12.14 4.56
C LYS A 52 -9.82 -10.80 4.87
N THR A 53 -8.58 -10.61 4.42
CA THR A 53 -7.83 -9.36 4.64
C THR A 53 -8.48 -8.18 3.92
N LYS A 54 -9.03 -8.42 2.73
CA LYS A 54 -9.77 -7.41 1.97
C LYS A 54 -11.04 -6.97 2.69
N GLU A 55 -11.83 -7.91 3.20
CA GLU A 55 -13.02 -7.62 3.99
C GLU A 55 -12.68 -6.84 5.28
N GLU A 56 -11.64 -7.25 5.99
CA GLU A 56 -11.16 -6.54 7.19
C GLU A 56 -10.74 -5.09 6.88
N ARG A 57 -10.10 -4.87 5.73
CA ARG A 57 -9.77 -3.53 5.22
C ARG A 57 -11.03 -2.71 4.93
N ASP A 58 -11.96 -3.27 4.18
CA ASP A 58 -13.19 -2.58 3.79
C ASP A 58 -14.04 -2.21 5.01
N LEU A 59 -14.06 -3.07 6.04
CA LEU A 59 -14.69 -2.78 7.33
C LEU A 59 -14.03 -1.61 8.07
N ARG A 60 -12.70 -1.52 8.08
CA ARG A 60 -11.98 -0.37 8.68
C ARG A 60 -12.30 0.92 7.95
N ILE A 61 -12.24 0.93 6.61
CA ILE A 61 -12.54 2.11 5.80
C ILE A 61 -13.98 2.56 6.01
N ARG A 62 -14.94 1.63 5.98
CA ARG A 62 -16.37 1.92 6.24
C ARG A 62 -16.59 2.52 7.62
N ARG A 63 -15.96 1.96 8.65
CA ARG A 63 -16.01 2.49 10.02
C ARG A 63 -15.42 3.89 10.11
N GLY A 64 -14.25 4.11 9.49
CA GLY A 64 -13.60 5.42 9.45
C GLY A 64 -14.49 6.48 8.81
N HIS A 65 -15.14 6.15 7.70
CA HIS A 65 -16.13 7.04 7.05
C HIS A 65 -17.33 7.31 7.96
N GLU A 66 -17.90 6.29 8.60
CA GLU A 66 -19.03 6.45 9.51
C GLU A 66 -18.70 7.39 10.68
N LEU A 67 -17.54 7.19 11.31
CA LEU A 67 -17.05 8.01 12.41
C LEU A 67 -16.79 9.46 11.97
N HIS A 68 -16.20 9.63 10.79
CA HIS A 68 -15.97 10.95 10.20
C HIS A 68 -17.28 11.70 9.95
N LEU A 69 -18.29 11.03 9.38
CA LEU A 69 -19.62 11.61 9.16
C LEU A 69 -20.30 12.01 10.47
N LYS A 70 -20.09 11.26 11.55
CA LYS A 70 -20.61 11.58 12.88
C LYS A 70 -19.82 12.68 13.61
N GLY A 71 -18.62 13.03 13.12
CA GLY A 71 -17.69 13.92 13.83
C GLY A 71 -17.19 13.34 15.15
N THR A 72 -17.20 12.01 15.30
CA THR A 72 -16.80 11.29 16.53
C THR A 72 -15.62 10.38 16.27
N THR A 73 -14.81 10.12 17.28
CA THR A 73 -13.68 9.18 17.23
C THR A 73 -13.96 7.90 18.01
N LEU A 74 -13.15 6.87 17.80
CA LEU A 74 -13.17 5.67 18.65
C LEU A 74 -12.66 6.01 20.06
N PRO A 75 -13.06 5.23 21.08
CA PRO A 75 -12.39 5.27 22.37
C PRO A 75 -10.91 4.93 22.21
N GLU A 76 -10.03 5.56 22.99
CA GLU A 76 -8.57 5.41 22.90
C GLU A 76 -8.09 3.95 22.98
N SER A 77 -8.81 3.10 23.71
CA SER A 77 -8.51 1.66 23.82
C SER A 77 -8.67 0.88 22.51
N SER A 78 -9.40 1.44 21.55
CA SER A 78 -9.70 0.81 20.25
C SER A 78 -8.97 1.49 19.09
N TRP A 79 -8.01 2.37 19.39
CA TRP A 79 -7.18 2.99 18.36
C TRP A 79 -6.19 1.97 17.80
N THR A 80 -5.86 2.11 16.51
CA THR A 80 -4.86 1.26 15.87
C THR A 80 -3.52 1.40 16.59
N THR A 81 -2.98 0.29 17.07
CA THR A 81 -1.67 0.33 17.74
C THR A 81 -0.53 0.45 16.73
N PRO A 82 0.64 0.97 17.13
CA PRO A 82 1.82 1.01 16.26
C PRO A 82 2.23 -0.37 15.73
N GLU A 83 2.01 -1.42 16.51
CA GLU A 83 2.30 -2.81 16.13
C GLU A 83 1.35 -3.33 15.05
N GLU A 84 0.06 -2.98 15.14
CA GLU A 84 -0.95 -3.32 14.13
C GLU A 84 -0.73 -2.54 12.83
N ASP A 85 -0.38 -1.27 12.93
CA ASP A 85 -0.06 -0.41 11.78
C ASP A 85 1.27 -0.80 11.11
N GLY A 86 2.19 -1.40 11.87
CA GLY A 86 3.46 -1.94 11.37
C GLY A 86 3.32 -3.25 10.60
N GLN A 87 2.21 -3.97 10.77
CA GLN A 87 1.92 -5.20 10.02
C GLN A 87 1.38 -4.85 8.64
N THR A 88 2.29 -4.71 7.69
CA THR A 88 2.01 -4.44 6.28
C THR A 88 1.43 -5.69 5.60
N TYR A 89 0.21 -5.56 5.07
CA TYR A 89 -0.52 -6.65 4.43
C TYR A 89 -0.53 -6.52 2.90
N MET A 90 -0.26 -5.32 2.36
CA MET A 90 -0.10 -5.08 0.93
C MET A 90 1.33 -5.22 0.44
N GLU A 91 2.32 -4.93 1.29
CA GLU A 91 3.75 -4.88 0.92
C GLU A 91 4.27 -6.13 0.17
N PRO A 92 3.96 -7.38 0.59
CA PRO A 92 4.46 -8.55 -0.12
C PRO A 92 4.00 -8.57 -1.59
N TYR A 93 2.72 -8.32 -1.83
CA TYR A 93 2.11 -8.30 -3.16
C TYR A 93 2.60 -7.10 -3.99
N MET A 94 2.87 -5.97 -3.34
CA MET A 94 3.40 -4.78 -4.01
C MET A 94 4.75 -5.06 -4.67
N SER A 95 5.63 -5.77 -3.95
CA SER A 95 6.96 -6.10 -4.47
C SER A 95 6.89 -7.02 -5.70
N GLU A 96 5.98 -8.00 -5.69
CA GLU A 96 5.72 -8.87 -6.83
C GLU A 96 5.17 -8.10 -8.03
N VAL A 97 4.17 -7.23 -7.82
CA VAL A 97 3.53 -6.46 -8.90
C VAL A 97 4.53 -5.48 -9.54
N VAL A 98 5.31 -4.78 -8.74
CA VAL A 98 6.33 -3.84 -9.25
C VAL A 98 7.39 -4.60 -10.06
N GLN A 99 7.84 -5.76 -9.58
CA GLN A 99 8.80 -6.59 -10.31
C GLN A 99 8.23 -7.05 -11.65
N GLU A 100 6.99 -7.56 -11.68
CA GLU A 100 6.34 -7.98 -12.93
C GLU A 100 6.18 -6.83 -13.93
N ILE A 101 5.86 -5.63 -13.45
CA ILE A 101 5.71 -4.44 -14.30
C ILE A 101 7.05 -4.08 -14.94
N GLU A 102 8.13 -4.13 -14.17
CA GLU A 102 9.47 -3.83 -14.68
C GLU A 102 9.93 -4.89 -15.69
N GLU A 103 9.76 -6.18 -15.38
CA GLU A 103 10.06 -7.26 -16.31
C GLU A 103 9.26 -7.15 -17.63
N ARG A 104 7.99 -6.73 -17.57
CA ARG A 104 7.17 -6.49 -18.77
C ARG A 104 7.66 -5.30 -19.58
N LYS A 105 8.13 -4.23 -18.93
CA LYS A 105 8.71 -3.06 -19.62
C LYS A 105 10.00 -3.44 -20.32
N ASP A 106 10.89 -4.15 -19.64
CA ASP A 106 12.17 -4.62 -20.19
C ASP A 106 11.94 -5.56 -21.37
N PHE A 107 11.05 -6.56 -21.20
CA PHE A 107 10.69 -7.47 -22.29
C PHE A 107 10.12 -6.74 -23.51
N ARG A 108 9.26 -5.74 -23.30
CA ARG A 108 8.71 -4.92 -24.39
C ARG A 108 9.80 -4.10 -25.08
N ALA A 109 10.72 -3.52 -24.31
CA ALA A 109 11.80 -2.69 -24.83
C ALA A 109 12.80 -3.51 -25.66
N ASP A 110 13.21 -4.68 -25.16
CA ASP A 110 14.25 -5.51 -25.77
C ASP A 110 13.73 -6.33 -26.96
N PHE A 111 12.50 -6.86 -26.87
CA PHE A 111 11.99 -7.80 -27.87
C PHE A 111 10.95 -7.22 -28.81
N LEU A 112 10.02 -6.38 -28.34
CA LEU A 112 8.87 -5.95 -29.15
C LEU A 112 9.15 -4.68 -29.96
N LEU A 113 9.74 -3.64 -29.34
CA LEU A 113 10.02 -2.38 -30.04
C LEU A 113 11.02 -2.50 -31.21
N PRO A 114 12.05 -3.37 -31.17
CA PRO A 114 12.94 -3.55 -32.32
C PRO A 114 12.28 -4.29 -33.50
N VAL A 115 11.31 -5.18 -33.23
CA VAL A 115 10.60 -5.96 -34.27
C VAL A 115 9.64 -5.08 -35.07
N GLU A 116 8.90 -4.19 -34.41
CA GLU A 116 8.01 -3.25 -35.10
C GLU A 116 8.79 -2.28 -36.02
N LYS A 117 9.97 -1.83 -35.59
CA LYS A 117 10.85 -0.99 -36.41
C LYS A 117 11.46 -1.73 -37.60
N ARG A 118 11.62 -3.06 -37.54
CA ARG A 118 12.03 -3.88 -38.69
C ARG A 118 10.92 -4.00 -39.74
N HIS A 119 9.66 -4.12 -39.31
CA HIS A 119 8.53 -4.26 -40.24
C HIS A 119 8.12 -2.96 -40.94
N LYS A 120 8.37 -1.78 -40.33
CA LYS A 120 8.13 -0.47 -40.97
C LYS A 120 9.27 0.02 -41.89
N ARG A 121 10.36 -0.74 -42.01
CA ARG A 121 11.43 -0.53 -43.00
C ARG A 121 11.22 -1.45 -44.21
N LYS A 122 10.09 -1.31 -44.90
CA LYS A 122 9.85 -1.86 -46.24
C LYS A 122 9.00 -0.87 -47.02
#